data_AF-A0A1L9WND7-F1
#
_entry.id   AF-A0A1L9WND7-F1
#
_cell.length_a   1.000
_cell.length_b   1.000
_cell.length_c   1.000
_cell.angle_alpha   90.00
_cell.angle_beta   90.00
_cell.angle_gamma   90.00
#
_symmetry.space_group_name_H-M   'P 1'
#
loop_
_entity.id
_entity.type
_entity.pdbx_description
1 polymer ?
#
loop_
_entity_poly.entity_id
_entity_poly.type
_entity_poly.pdbx_seq_one_letter_code
_entity_poly.pdbx_strand_id
1 'polypeptide(L)'
;MVWIYGGGGSFGQIYDSANDPTGLVTGADQKGFPIIYVAMNYRVVIFGFAASPALAASDSLNLGLLSRHTAVGERKHPSNPPSWNRGSPMGDPGTAGNKSSVHTAQLTKLVNCTGTASIAECNDYARCPCSNSTQRPSRTRRPSAVTRAWMSFISNSPSSFIPDRPCQHLATGQFSRNIDTLGGWNENDGSFSTLPTLASDTQVALFLNILAQYFRASRMKRDTEFSCPALYTAQMTARYATVPTATNCLFAFNQTLFRSWYAATSSSDLGVSHFSDIPYVFNQAQSSPRYAPYATLADGLLSSEMSGSWAAFAAFGSPSHGNGTIAGWTGLTNEQFPVQIIGGPDSGVRESGQNVIRGGYEGLAARCAF
;
A
#
# COMPACT_ATOMS: atom_id res chain seq x y z
N MET A 1 -3.93 -14.33 9.88
CA MET A 1 -3.50 -13.19 9.05
C MET A 1 -3.38 -13.64 7.59
N VAL A 2 -3.99 -12.88 6.67
CA VAL A 2 -3.90 -13.14 5.23
C VAL A 2 -3.10 -12.02 4.55
N TRP A 3 -1.97 -12.35 3.94
CA TRP A 3 -1.11 -11.41 3.21
C TRP A 3 -1.47 -11.35 1.73
N ILE A 4 -1.59 -10.11 1.24
CA ILE A 4 -1.77 -9.80 -0.18
C ILE A 4 -0.63 -8.87 -0.56
N TYR A 5 0.27 -9.32 -1.44
CA TYR A 5 1.41 -8.51 -1.83
C TYR A 5 1.00 -7.28 -2.66
N GLY A 6 1.79 -6.21 -2.54
CA GLY A 6 1.60 -4.94 -3.25
C GLY A 6 2.08 -4.98 -4.71
N GLY A 7 2.72 -3.90 -5.17
CA GLY A 7 3.24 -3.81 -6.54
C GLY A 7 2.30 -3.12 -7.54
N GLY A 8 1.28 -2.40 -7.05
CA GLY A 8 0.44 -1.52 -7.87
C GLY A 8 -0.25 -2.22 -9.03
N GLY A 9 -0.66 -3.48 -8.83
CA GLY A 9 -1.24 -4.33 -9.88
C GLY A 9 -0.30 -4.66 -11.03
N SER A 10 1.01 -4.37 -10.92
CA SER A 10 1.97 -4.47 -12.02
C SER A 10 3.00 -5.61 -11.85
N PHE A 11 3.31 -6.00 -10.62
CA PHE A 11 4.23 -7.09 -10.29
C PHE A 11 4.01 -7.54 -8.83
N GLY A 12 4.78 -8.54 -8.39
CA GLY A 12 4.77 -9.07 -7.03
C GLY A 12 4.44 -10.55 -6.97
N GLN A 13 4.82 -11.20 -5.88
CA GLN A 13 4.62 -12.63 -5.66
C GLN A 13 4.81 -13.03 -4.19
N ILE A 14 4.20 -14.14 -3.77
CA ILE A 14 4.27 -14.61 -2.38
C ILE A 14 5.61 -15.27 -1.99
N TYR A 15 6.42 -15.72 -2.95
CA TYR A 15 7.71 -16.39 -2.67
C TYR A 15 8.89 -15.42 -2.60
N ASP A 16 8.66 -14.11 -2.67
CA ASP A 16 9.71 -13.13 -2.39
C ASP A 16 10.12 -13.23 -0.91
N SER A 17 11.42 -13.31 -0.63
CA SER A 17 11.95 -13.43 0.74
C SER A 17 11.56 -12.25 1.63
N ALA A 18 11.23 -11.09 1.07
CA ALA A 18 10.68 -9.96 1.82
C ALA A 18 9.33 -10.27 2.49
N ASN A 19 8.62 -11.32 2.02
CA ASN A 19 7.32 -11.75 2.54
C ASN A 19 7.42 -13.07 3.35
N ASP A 20 8.63 -13.51 3.71
CA ASP A 20 8.82 -14.70 4.56
C ASP A 20 8.17 -14.49 5.94
N PRO A 21 7.16 -15.28 6.32
CA PRO A 21 6.39 -15.11 7.55
C PRO A 21 7.04 -15.73 8.77
N THR A 22 8.19 -16.39 8.66
CA THR A 22 8.78 -17.20 9.75
C THR A 22 8.96 -16.38 11.02
N GLY A 23 9.56 -15.18 10.92
CA GLY A 23 9.78 -14.31 12.08
C GLY A 23 8.47 -13.78 12.68
N LEU A 24 7.49 -13.45 11.85
CA LEU A 24 6.18 -12.96 12.27
C LEU A 24 5.39 -14.06 13.01
N VAL A 25 5.31 -15.27 12.46
CA VAL A 25 4.55 -16.37 13.06
C VAL A 25 5.20 -16.85 14.36
N THR A 26 6.51 -17.09 14.36
CA THR A 26 7.22 -17.54 15.57
C THR A 26 7.26 -16.46 16.65
N GLY A 27 7.45 -15.19 16.27
CA GLY A 27 7.46 -14.07 17.19
C GLY A 27 6.08 -13.78 17.81
N ALA A 28 4.99 -14.07 17.09
CA ALA A 28 3.63 -13.95 17.59
C ALA A 28 3.29 -15.06 18.59
N ASP A 29 3.67 -16.30 18.30
CA ASP A 29 3.52 -17.45 19.22
C ASP A 29 4.26 -17.23 20.55
N GLN A 30 5.51 -16.78 20.48
CA GLN A 30 6.32 -16.46 21.66
C GLN A 30 5.72 -15.37 22.56
N LYS A 31 4.93 -14.45 21.98
CA LYS A 31 4.25 -13.36 22.71
C LYS A 31 2.87 -13.77 23.23
N GLY A 32 2.40 -14.98 22.94
CA GLY A 32 1.09 -15.47 23.35
C GLY A 32 -0.05 -15.03 22.43
N PHE A 33 0.25 -14.57 21.21
CA PHE A 33 -0.72 -14.14 20.20
C PHE A 33 -0.60 -15.00 18.94
N PRO A 34 -0.75 -16.34 19.03
CA PRO A 34 -0.48 -17.22 17.89
C PRO A 34 -1.38 -16.87 16.70
N ILE A 35 -0.78 -16.83 15.51
CA ILE A 35 -1.47 -16.53 14.26
C ILE A 35 -1.23 -17.64 13.23
N ILE A 36 -2.21 -17.84 12.37
CA ILE A 36 -2.03 -18.59 11.12
C ILE A 36 -1.76 -17.59 10.01
N TYR A 37 -0.63 -17.74 9.31
CA TYR A 37 -0.29 -16.94 8.14
C TYR A 37 -0.74 -17.64 6.85
N VAL A 38 -1.42 -16.90 5.99
CA VAL A 38 -1.82 -17.34 4.65
C VAL A 38 -1.41 -16.25 3.66
N ALA A 39 -0.87 -16.60 2.51
CA ALA A 39 -0.62 -15.66 1.42
C ALA A 39 -1.17 -16.21 0.11
N MET A 40 -1.57 -15.33 -0.80
CA MET A 40 -2.12 -15.72 -2.09
C MET A 40 -1.51 -14.95 -3.25
N ASN A 41 -1.29 -15.66 -4.36
CA ASN A 41 -0.99 -15.03 -5.64
C ASN A 41 -2.26 -14.52 -6.31
N TYR A 42 -2.12 -13.39 -7.00
CA TYR A 42 -3.19 -12.85 -7.84
C TYR A 42 -2.64 -12.36 -9.17
N ARG A 43 -3.49 -12.34 -10.19
CA ARG A 43 -3.06 -11.89 -11.53
C ARG A 43 -2.75 -10.40 -11.51
N VAL A 44 -1.63 -10.03 -12.11
CA VAL A 44 -1.17 -8.64 -12.29
C VAL A 44 -1.19 -8.26 -13.76
N VAL A 45 -0.87 -6.99 -14.05
CA VAL A 45 -0.85 -6.34 -15.37
C VAL A 45 -2.15 -6.57 -16.15
N ILE A 46 -2.07 -6.62 -17.48
CA ILE A 46 -3.20 -6.89 -18.35
C ILE A 46 -3.93 -8.20 -17.98
N PHE A 47 -3.24 -9.22 -17.47
CA PHE A 47 -3.85 -10.51 -17.15
C PHE A 47 -4.80 -10.47 -15.95
N GLY A 48 -4.64 -9.48 -15.06
CA GLY A 48 -5.52 -9.28 -13.91
C GLY A 48 -6.50 -8.13 -14.08
N PHE A 49 -6.13 -7.11 -14.86
CA PHE A 49 -6.78 -5.80 -14.81
C PHE A 49 -7.08 -5.20 -16.19
N ALA A 50 -7.03 -6.01 -17.27
CA ALA A 50 -7.53 -5.57 -18.57
C ALA A 50 -8.99 -5.06 -18.48
N ALA A 51 -9.30 -4.04 -19.30
CA ALA A 51 -10.66 -3.55 -19.41
C ALA A 51 -11.04 -3.25 -20.86
N SER A 52 -12.21 -3.73 -21.26
CA SER A 52 -12.81 -3.46 -22.57
C SER A 52 -14.33 -3.66 -22.48
N PRO A 53 -15.12 -3.15 -23.44
CA PRO A 53 -16.55 -3.40 -23.48
C PRO A 53 -16.90 -4.89 -23.52
N ALA A 54 -16.10 -5.71 -24.21
CA ALA A 54 -16.31 -7.16 -24.26
C ALA A 54 -16.07 -7.83 -22.91
N LEU A 55 -14.98 -7.46 -22.22
CA LEU A 55 -14.70 -7.97 -20.87
C LEU A 55 -15.78 -7.54 -19.88
N ALA A 56 -16.29 -6.30 -19.99
CA ALA A 56 -17.41 -5.82 -19.18
C ALA A 56 -18.70 -6.61 -19.44
N ALA A 57 -19.04 -6.87 -20.71
CA ALA A 57 -20.24 -7.62 -21.09
C ALA A 57 -20.21 -9.09 -20.63
N SER A 58 -19.01 -9.66 -20.50
CA SER A 58 -18.79 -11.04 -20.02
C SER A 58 -18.46 -11.14 -18.52
N ASP A 59 -18.65 -10.06 -17.75
CA ASP A 59 -18.29 -9.96 -16.32
C ASP A 59 -16.86 -10.44 -15.99
N SER A 60 -15.92 -10.16 -16.87
CA SER A 60 -14.52 -10.60 -16.80
C SER A 60 -13.54 -9.47 -16.46
N LEU A 61 -14.05 -8.37 -15.87
CA LEU A 61 -13.21 -7.30 -15.34
C LEU A 61 -12.65 -7.69 -13.96
N ASN A 62 -11.53 -7.07 -13.58
CA ASN A 62 -10.95 -7.20 -12.23
C ASN A 62 -10.62 -8.65 -11.81
N LEU A 63 -10.23 -9.52 -12.75
CA LEU A 63 -9.84 -10.91 -12.47
C LEU A 63 -8.73 -11.00 -11.41
N GLY A 64 -7.83 -10.01 -11.33
CA GLY A 64 -6.83 -9.92 -10.26
C GLY A 64 -7.43 -9.79 -8.86
N LEU A 65 -8.62 -9.23 -8.71
CA LEU A 65 -9.35 -9.18 -7.43
C LEU A 65 -10.23 -10.40 -7.23
N LEU A 66 -10.89 -10.89 -8.28
CA LEU A 66 -11.75 -12.08 -8.21
C LEU A 66 -10.96 -13.34 -7.85
N SER A 67 -9.73 -13.49 -8.35
CA SER A 67 -8.82 -14.57 -7.93
C SER A 67 -8.51 -14.56 -6.43
N ARG A 68 -8.66 -13.42 -5.74
CA ARG A 68 -8.47 -13.32 -4.28
C ARG A 68 -9.73 -13.73 -3.54
N HIS A 69 -10.91 -13.36 -4.03
CA HIS A 69 -12.18 -13.71 -3.42
C HIS A 69 -12.40 -15.22 -3.40
N THR A 70 -12.09 -15.92 -4.49
CA THR A 70 -12.15 -17.39 -4.56
C THR A 70 -11.14 -18.07 -3.64
N ALA A 71 -9.95 -17.50 -3.45
CA ALA A 71 -8.91 -18.05 -2.57
C ALA A 71 -9.21 -17.87 -1.07
N VAL A 72 -9.86 -16.76 -0.68
CA VAL A 72 -10.33 -16.55 0.70
C VAL A 72 -11.55 -17.42 1.03
N GLY A 73 -12.31 -17.81 0.01
CA GLY A 73 -13.49 -18.67 0.10
C GLY A 73 -14.70 -17.96 0.72
N GLU A 74 -15.90 -18.36 0.29
CA GLU A 74 -17.20 -17.97 0.88
C GLU A 74 -17.40 -18.53 2.30
N ARG A 75 -16.41 -18.42 3.19
CA ARG A 75 -16.65 -18.69 4.60
C ARG A 75 -17.37 -17.49 5.20
N LYS A 76 -18.68 -17.65 5.41
CA LYS A 76 -19.45 -16.89 6.40
C LYS A 76 -18.81 -17.08 7.79
N HIS A 77 -17.72 -16.38 8.06
CA HIS A 77 -17.23 -16.19 9.42
C HIS A 77 -18.07 -15.05 10.04
N PRO A 78 -18.67 -15.25 11.23
CA PRO A 78 -19.47 -14.21 11.89
C PRO A 78 -18.68 -12.99 12.37
N SER A 79 -17.35 -13.03 12.24
CA SER A 79 -16.43 -12.00 12.76
C SER A 79 -15.87 -11.19 11.60
N ASN A 80 -16.12 -9.87 11.60
CA ASN A 80 -15.38 -8.90 10.78
C ASN A 80 -13.90 -8.94 11.21
N PRO A 81 -12.99 -9.58 10.45
CA PRO A 81 -11.61 -9.64 10.87
C PRO A 81 -10.98 -8.23 10.78
N PRO A 82 -10.09 -7.87 11.73
CA PRO A 82 -9.30 -6.65 11.62
C PRO A 82 -8.54 -6.61 10.29
N SER A 83 -8.53 -5.46 9.64
CA SER A 83 -7.86 -5.26 8.35
C SER A 83 -6.67 -4.31 8.50
N TRP A 84 -5.54 -4.70 7.89
CA TRP A 84 -4.36 -3.86 7.82
C TRP A 84 -4.06 -3.50 6.37
N ASN A 85 -3.73 -2.23 6.11
CA ASN A 85 -3.37 -1.80 4.76
C ASN A 85 -2.40 -0.60 4.79
N ARG A 86 -1.28 -0.73 4.04
CA ARG A 86 -0.39 0.39 3.68
C ARG A 86 -0.92 1.28 2.56
N GLY A 87 -1.97 0.82 1.88
CA GLY A 87 -2.69 1.56 0.87
C GLY A 87 -4.13 1.78 1.30
N SER A 88 -4.79 2.72 0.67
CA SER A 88 -6.25 2.85 0.71
C SER A 88 -6.80 2.37 -0.63
N PRO A 89 -8.05 1.86 -0.70
CA PRO A 89 -8.73 1.70 -1.99
C PRO A 89 -8.84 3.02 -2.79
N MET A 90 -8.53 4.17 -2.16
CA MET A 90 -8.46 5.50 -2.77
C MET A 90 -7.04 6.00 -3.08
N GLY A 91 -6.00 5.26 -2.73
CA GLY A 91 -4.62 5.76 -2.75
C GLY A 91 -4.06 6.01 -4.16
N ASP A 92 -4.40 5.13 -5.11
CA ASP A 92 -3.80 5.16 -6.44
C ASP A 92 -4.62 6.04 -7.41
N PRO A 93 -4.03 7.09 -8.02
CA PRO A 93 -4.74 7.95 -8.96
C PRO A 93 -5.28 7.17 -10.17
N GLY A 94 -6.57 7.31 -10.44
CA GLY A 94 -7.26 6.64 -11.54
C GLY A 94 -7.80 5.25 -11.21
N THR A 95 -7.67 4.79 -9.97
CA THR A 95 -8.35 3.57 -9.47
C THR A 95 -9.84 3.66 -9.72
N ALA A 96 -10.44 2.56 -10.20
CA ALA A 96 -11.84 2.51 -10.57
C ALA A 96 -12.23 3.56 -11.64
N GLY A 97 -11.26 4.02 -12.44
CA GLY A 97 -11.43 4.93 -13.58
C GLY A 97 -11.25 4.22 -14.93
N ASN A 98 -10.95 5.00 -15.98
CA ASN A 98 -10.79 4.47 -17.35
C ASN A 98 -9.34 4.09 -17.71
N LYS A 99 -8.38 4.20 -16.77
CA LYS A 99 -6.95 4.03 -17.05
C LYS A 99 -6.65 2.69 -17.71
N SER A 100 -7.14 1.59 -17.17
CA SER A 100 -6.89 0.26 -17.73
C SER A 100 -7.52 0.09 -19.11
N SER A 101 -8.69 0.66 -19.37
CA SER A 101 -9.35 0.58 -20.68
C SER A 101 -8.55 1.31 -21.78
N VAL A 102 -7.96 2.46 -21.45
CA VAL A 102 -7.08 3.21 -22.35
C VAL A 102 -5.83 2.39 -22.68
N HIS A 103 -5.19 1.81 -21.66
CA HIS A 103 -3.97 1.02 -21.86
C HIS A 103 -4.24 -0.34 -22.52
N THR A 104 -5.38 -0.98 -22.27
CA THR A 104 -5.81 -2.18 -23.00
C THR A 104 -5.95 -1.85 -24.48
N ALA A 105 -6.66 -0.79 -24.86
CA ALA A 105 -6.82 -0.40 -26.26
C ALA A 105 -5.49 -0.05 -26.94
N GLN A 106 -4.57 0.62 -26.23
CA GLN A 106 -3.22 0.91 -26.74
C GLN A 106 -2.42 -0.36 -26.97
N LEU A 107 -2.42 -1.29 -26.00
CA LEU A 107 -1.68 -2.54 -26.12
C LEU A 107 -2.23 -3.40 -27.25
N THR A 108 -3.56 -3.51 -27.42
CA THR A 108 -4.20 -4.21 -28.54
C THR A 108 -3.71 -3.70 -29.90
N LYS A 109 -3.58 -2.37 -30.07
CA LYS A 109 -3.03 -1.77 -31.29
C LYS A 109 -1.56 -2.13 -31.50
N LEU A 110 -0.75 -2.09 -30.44
CA LEU A 110 0.70 -2.36 -30.50
C LEU A 110 1.03 -3.82 -30.84
N VAL A 111 0.22 -4.77 -30.38
CA VAL A 111 0.42 -6.19 -30.70
C VAL A 111 -0.19 -6.60 -32.04
N ASN A 112 -0.64 -5.63 -32.84
CA ASN A 112 -1.24 -5.82 -34.16
C ASN A 112 -2.38 -6.86 -34.16
N CYS A 113 -3.21 -6.84 -33.12
CA CYS A 113 -4.47 -7.57 -33.12
C CYS A 113 -5.43 -6.87 -34.09
N THR A 114 -5.38 -7.23 -35.38
CA THR A 114 -6.17 -6.64 -36.48
C THR A 114 -7.47 -7.40 -36.78
N GLY A 115 -7.86 -8.34 -35.93
CA GLY A 115 -9.12 -9.07 -36.08
C GLY A 115 -10.33 -8.18 -35.83
N THR A 116 -11.22 -8.08 -36.82
CA THR A 116 -12.59 -7.57 -36.70
C THR A 116 -13.52 -8.53 -35.94
N ALA A 117 -13.00 -9.66 -35.46
CA ALA A 117 -13.69 -10.56 -34.54
C ALA A 117 -13.48 -10.08 -33.10
N SER A 118 -14.57 -10.08 -32.34
CA SER A 118 -14.65 -9.68 -30.94
C SER A 118 -13.42 -10.05 -30.12
N ILE A 119 -13.05 -9.20 -29.14
CA ILE A 119 -12.08 -9.49 -28.07
C ILE A 119 -12.27 -10.89 -27.41
N ALA A 120 -13.41 -11.54 -27.61
CA ALA A 120 -13.62 -12.95 -27.29
C ALA A 120 -12.68 -13.94 -28.00
N GLU A 121 -12.07 -13.61 -29.16
CA GLU A 121 -11.00 -14.44 -29.76
C GLU A 121 -9.59 -14.10 -29.20
N CYS A 122 -9.42 -12.94 -28.57
CA CYS A 122 -8.26 -12.71 -27.69
C CYS A 122 -8.39 -13.44 -26.35
N ASN A 123 -9.43 -14.25 -26.11
CA ASN A 123 -9.39 -15.24 -25.02
C ASN A 123 -8.30 -16.30 -25.23
N ASP A 124 -7.72 -16.39 -26.43
CA ASP A 124 -6.55 -17.22 -26.71
C ASP A 124 -5.23 -16.44 -26.52
N TYR A 125 -5.13 -15.60 -25.46
CA TYR A 125 -3.86 -15.03 -24.98
C TYR A 125 -2.80 -16.11 -24.67
N ALA A 126 -3.19 -17.39 -24.60
CA ALA A 126 -2.31 -18.55 -24.49
C ALA A 126 -1.52 -18.86 -25.79
N ARG A 127 -1.91 -18.33 -26.95
CA ARG A 127 -1.20 -18.52 -28.24
C ARG A 127 -0.27 -17.37 -28.65
N CYS A 128 -0.32 -16.23 -27.97
CA CYS A 128 0.75 -15.23 -28.11
C CYS A 128 1.99 -15.74 -27.35
N PRO A 129 3.18 -15.85 -27.98
CA PRO A 129 4.36 -16.35 -27.28
C PRO A 129 4.64 -15.54 -26.01
N CYS A 130 4.41 -16.16 -24.85
CA CYS A 130 4.56 -15.58 -23.51
C CYS A 130 6.01 -15.15 -23.19
N SER A 131 6.96 -15.33 -24.11
CA SER A 131 8.35 -14.93 -23.95
C SER A 131 8.65 -13.48 -24.38
N ASN A 132 7.83 -12.86 -25.25
CA ASN A 132 8.13 -11.54 -25.81
C ASN A 132 7.28 -10.38 -25.23
N SER A 133 6.16 -10.67 -24.57
CA SER A 133 5.29 -9.64 -23.98
C SER A 133 5.79 -9.10 -22.63
N THR A 134 6.64 -9.87 -21.92
CA THR A 134 7.29 -9.44 -20.66
C THR A 134 8.59 -8.66 -20.89
N GLN A 135 9.22 -8.78 -22.06
CA GLN A 135 10.53 -8.16 -22.36
C GLN A 135 10.47 -6.82 -23.10
N ARG A 136 9.30 -6.37 -23.54
CA ARG A 136 9.15 -5.10 -24.30
C ARG A 136 8.60 -3.87 -23.55
N PRO A 137 8.65 -3.72 -22.21
CA PRO A 137 8.56 -2.39 -21.60
C PRO A 137 9.91 -1.67 -21.52
N SER A 138 11.05 -2.37 -21.65
CA SER A 138 12.35 -1.89 -21.19
C SER A 138 13.30 -1.37 -22.29
N ARG A 139 12.88 -1.31 -23.56
CA ARG A 139 13.75 -0.91 -24.68
C ARG A 139 13.28 0.29 -25.51
N THR A 140 12.44 1.15 -24.94
CA THR A 140 12.25 2.50 -25.47
C THR A 140 13.20 3.47 -24.77
N ARG A 141 14.25 3.84 -25.51
CA ARG A 141 15.05 5.06 -25.41
C ARG A 141 14.36 6.16 -24.56
N ARG A 142 15.04 6.56 -23.46
CA ARG A 142 14.70 7.64 -22.50
C ARG A 142 13.42 8.40 -22.83
N PRO A 143 12.27 8.12 -22.18
CA PRO A 143 11.09 8.94 -22.35
C PRO A 143 11.28 10.23 -21.55
N SER A 144 11.50 11.33 -22.25
CA SER A 144 11.24 12.68 -21.77
C SER A 144 9.72 12.89 -21.63
N ALA A 145 9.10 12.29 -20.62
CA ALA A 145 7.76 12.61 -20.10
C ALA A 145 7.39 11.65 -18.95
N VAL A 146 7.61 12.09 -17.71
CA VAL A 146 6.85 11.96 -16.44
C VAL A 146 6.07 10.68 -16.06
N THR A 147 5.76 9.73 -16.92
CA THR A 147 5.10 8.46 -16.53
C THR A 147 6.07 7.30 -16.62
N ARG A 148 6.72 6.98 -15.49
CA ARG A 148 7.19 5.61 -15.29
C ARG A 148 5.95 4.71 -15.45
N ALA A 149 6.02 3.66 -16.28
CA ALA A 149 4.90 2.77 -16.69
C ALA A 149 4.32 1.90 -15.55
N TRP A 150 4.27 2.43 -14.33
CA TRP A 150 3.75 1.79 -13.14
C TRP A 150 2.23 1.97 -13.14
N MET A 151 1.51 0.89 -12.83
CA MET A 151 0.06 0.92 -12.60
C MET A 151 -0.74 1.30 -13.84
N SER A 152 -0.29 0.87 -15.04
CA SER A 152 -1.03 1.06 -16.29
C SER A 152 -2.34 0.26 -16.32
N PHE A 153 -2.37 -0.88 -15.62
CA PHE A 153 -3.54 -1.74 -15.44
C PHE A 153 -3.86 -1.83 -13.96
N ILE A 154 -4.98 -1.24 -13.56
CA ILE A 154 -5.51 -1.17 -12.20
C ILE A 154 -7.00 -1.53 -12.18
N SER A 155 -7.60 -1.59 -11.00
CA SER A 155 -9.02 -1.96 -10.86
C SER A 155 -9.96 -1.00 -11.58
N ASN A 156 -11.07 -1.54 -12.05
CA ASN A 156 -12.05 -0.90 -12.91
C ASN A 156 -13.42 -0.82 -12.22
N SER A 157 -14.18 0.23 -12.53
CA SER A 157 -15.57 0.41 -12.10
C SER A 157 -16.38 1.04 -13.26
N PRO A 158 -17.67 0.73 -13.40
CA PRO A 158 -18.40 -0.29 -12.64
C PRO A 158 -18.03 -1.72 -13.07
N SER A 159 -18.13 -2.66 -12.14
CA SER A 159 -18.10 -4.11 -12.38
C SER A 159 -18.94 -4.83 -11.32
N SER A 160 -19.18 -6.13 -11.45
CA SER A 160 -19.84 -6.92 -10.39
C SER A 160 -19.09 -6.85 -9.05
N PHE A 161 -17.75 -6.86 -9.11
CA PHE A 161 -16.89 -6.76 -7.92
C PHE A 161 -16.75 -5.33 -7.34
N ILE A 162 -16.65 -4.28 -8.17
CA ILE A 162 -16.57 -2.86 -7.75
C ILE A 162 -17.73 -2.12 -8.41
N PRO A 163 -18.91 -2.05 -7.76
CA PRO A 163 -20.10 -1.47 -8.38
C PRO A 163 -20.01 0.04 -8.60
N ASP A 164 -19.22 0.73 -7.78
CA ASP A 164 -19.00 2.18 -7.87
C ASP A 164 -17.62 2.55 -7.31
N ARG A 165 -17.19 3.81 -7.49
CA ARG A 165 -15.87 4.26 -7.03
C ARG A 165 -15.73 4.12 -5.50
N PRO A 166 -14.57 3.69 -4.99
CA PRO A 166 -14.40 3.51 -3.55
C PRO A 166 -14.65 4.77 -2.71
N CYS A 167 -14.45 5.96 -3.27
CA CYS A 167 -14.75 7.22 -2.58
C CYS A 167 -16.24 7.40 -2.33
N GLN A 168 -17.08 7.01 -3.28
CA GLN A 168 -18.54 7.07 -3.14
C GLN A 168 -19.00 6.06 -2.09
N HIS A 169 -18.45 4.84 -2.09
CA HIS A 169 -18.74 3.83 -1.06
C HIS A 169 -18.36 4.31 0.34
N LEU A 170 -17.15 4.84 0.51
CA LEU A 170 -16.70 5.41 1.79
C LEU A 170 -17.55 6.62 2.21
N ALA A 171 -17.84 7.55 1.30
CA ALA A 171 -18.62 8.75 1.60
C ALA A 171 -20.07 8.43 2.01
N THR A 172 -20.67 7.38 1.44
CA THR A 172 -22.07 6.99 1.68
C THR A 172 -22.25 5.87 2.70
N GLY A 173 -21.15 5.32 3.25
CA GLY A 173 -21.22 4.21 4.20
C GLY A 173 -21.62 2.87 3.57
N GLN A 174 -21.45 2.72 2.26
CA GLN A 174 -21.72 1.49 1.48
C GLN A 174 -20.52 0.54 1.49
N PHE A 175 -20.09 0.17 2.69
CA PHE A 175 -19.02 -0.81 2.91
C PHE A 175 -19.33 -1.61 4.17
N SER A 176 -18.61 -2.72 4.38
CA SER A 176 -18.75 -3.53 5.59
C SER A 176 -18.47 -2.69 6.85
N ARG A 177 -19.45 -2.61 7.75
CA ARG A 177 -19.37 -1.81 8.97
C ARG A 177 -18.71 -2.57 10.10
N ASN A 178 -18.31 -1.87 11.16
CA ASN A 178 -17.72 -2.45 12.36
C ASN A 178 -16.46 -3.27 12.06
N ILE A 179 -15.59 -2.72 11.22
CA ILE A 179 -14.28 -3.29 10.89
C ILE A 179 -13.24 -2.52 11.70
N ASP A 180 -12.35 -3.26 12.35
CA ASP A 180 -11.14 -2.66 12.93
C ASP A 180 -10.13 -2.40 11.80
N THR A 181 -9.56 -1.20 11.77
CA THR A 181 -8.55 -0.83 10.77
C THR A 181 -7.22 -0.44 11.42
N LEU A 182 -6.11 -0.91 10.84
CA LEU A 182 -4.77 -0.41 11.13
C LEU A 182 -4.18 0.06 9.80
N GLY A 183 -4.07 1.37 9.63
CA GLY A 183 -3.61 2.00 8.40
C GLY A 183 -2.40 2.89 8.64
N GLY A 184 -1.57 3.10 7.62
CA GLY A 184 -0.43 3.99 7.77
C GLY A 184 0.40 4.15 6.51
N TRP A 185 1.49 4.89 6.65
CA TRP A 185 2.41 5.26 5.58
C TRP A 185 3.85 5.30 6.10
N ASN A 186 4.81 5.29 5.19
CA ASN A 186 6.20 5.56 5.47
C ASN A 186 6.48 7.06 5.32
N GLU A 187 7.39 7.59 6.13
CA GLU A 187 7.68 9.04 6.21
C GLU A 187 7.96 9.65 4.83
N ASN A 188 8.65 8.90 3.95
CA ASN A 188 9.00 9.31 2.59
C ASN A 188 8.32 8.45 1.50
N ASP A 189 7.09 7.96 1.69
CA ASP A 189 6.37 7.13 0.71
C ASP A 189 6.31 7.75 -0.72
N GLY A 190 6.24 9.08 -0.82
CA GLY A 190 6.21 9.79 -2.11
C GLY A 190 7.56 9.86 -2.84
N SER A 191 8.66 9.39 -2.24
CA SER A 191 10.02 9.56 -2.78
C SER A 191 10.24 8.80 -4.08
N PHE A 192 9.71 7.57 -4.18
CA PHE A 192 9.75 6.77 -5.41
C PHE A 192 8.92 7.34 -6.55
N SER A 193 7.86 8.09 -6.25
CA SER A 193 6.98 8.72 -7.24
C SER A 193 7.47 10.11 -7.65
N THR A 194 8.45 10.67 -6.95
CA THR A 194 9.03 11.99 -7.22
C THR A 194 10.30 11.85 -8.10
N LEU A 195 10.50 12.77 -9.05
CA LEU A 195 11.71 12.76 -9.89
C LEU A 195 12.86 13.50 -9.17
N PRO A 196 14.06 12.91 -9.07
CA PRO A 196 15.20 13.56 -8.41
C PRO A 196 15.81 14.69 -9.28
N THR A 197 15.53 14.71 -10.58
CA THR A 197 16.07 15.68 -11.55
C THR A 197 15.07 16.79 -11.86
N LEU A 198 15.16 17.91 -11.15
CA LEU A 198 14.67 19.22 -11.62
C LEU A 198 15.88 19.96 -12.23
N ALA A 199 15.80 20.35 -13.51
CA ALA A 199 16.97 20.48 -14.40
C ALA A 199 17.35 21.93 -14.80
N SER A 200 18.43 22.50 -14.24
CA SER A 200 19.41 23.40 -14.92
C SER A 200 20.59 23.87 -14.05
N ASP A 201 21.75 24.09 -14.68
CA ASP A 201 23.13 24.26 -14.15
C ASP A 201 23.44 25.34 -13.08
N THR A 202 22.47 26.09 -12.56
CA THR A 202 22.60 26.95 -11.36
C THR A 202 22.67 26.13 -10.06
N GLN A 203 23.07 24.86 -10.17
CA GLN A 203 22.44 23.69 -9.55
C GLN A 203 23.15 23.17 -8.29
N VAL A 204 24.30 23.74 -7.92
CA VAL A 204 25.07 23.31 -6.73
C VAL A 204 24.71 24.14 -5.50
N ALA A 205 24.55 25.47 -5.62
CA ALA A 205 23.98 26.30 -4.54
C ALA A 205 22.48 26.01 -4.32
N LEU A 206 21.79 25.56 -5.37
CA LEU A 206 20.43 25.04 -5.31
C LEU A 206 20.34 23.62 -4.73
N PHE A 207 21.42 22.85 -4.56
CA PHE A 207 21.36 21.46 -4.09
C PHE A 207 20.68 21.32 -2.70
N LEU A 208 20.94 22.27 -1.79
CA LEU A 208 20.26 22.33 -0.48
C LEU A 208 18.76 22.72 -0.61
N ASN A 209 18.41 23.56 -1.59
CA ASN A 209 17.03 23.95 -1.90
C ASN A 209 16.26 22.89 -2.73
N ILE A 210 16.95 22.12 -3.57
CA ILE A 210 16.41 21.03 -4.40
C ILE A 210 16.03 19.86 -3.51
N LEU A 211 16.83 19.52 -2.50
CA LEU A 211 16.41 18.57 -1.47
C LEU A 211 15.13 19.04 -0.77
N ALA A 212 15.05 20.32 -0.40
CA ALA A 212 13.85 20.86 0.23
C ALA A 212 12.61 20.80 -0.68
N GLN A 213 12.74 21.13 -1.97
CA GLN A 213 11.63 21.05 -2.93
C GLN A 213 11.26 19.59 -3.26
N TYR A 214 12.25 18.70 -3.36
CA TYR A 214 12.04 17.27 -3.52
C TYR A 214 11.26 16.70 -2.33
N PHE A 215 11.67 17.01 -1.09
CA PHE A 215 10.95 16.54 0.10
C PHE A 215 9.56 17.16 0.23
N ARG A 216 9.37 18.42 -0.16
CA ARG A 216 8.03 19.03 -0.26
C ARG A 216 7.14 18.31 -1.28
N ALA A 217 7.66 18.04 -2.47
CA ALA A 217 6.94 17.30 -3.52
C ALA A 217 6.64 15.86 -3.11
N SER A 218 7.62 15.18 -2.51
CA SER A 218 7.48 13.85 -1.95
C SER A 218 6.40 13.82 -0.86
N ARG A 219 6.35 14.83 0.01
CA ARG A 219 5.28 14.97 1.01
C ARG A 219 3.90 15.19 0.39
N MET A 220 3.78 16.06 -0.62
CA MET A 220 2.51 16.24 -1.34
C MET A 220 2.06 14.93 -2.00
N LYS A 221 3.01 14.17 -2.56
CA LYS A 221 2.77 12.86 -3.14
C LYS A 221 2.32 11.83 -2.10
N ARG A 222 3.03 11.74 -0.97
CA ARG A 222 2.65 10.91 0.17
C ARG A 222 1.25 11.26 0.66
N ASP A 223 0.94 12.55 0.79
CA ASP A 223 -0.35 12.99 1.29
C ASP A 223 -1.49 12.62 0.33
N THR A 224 -1.28 12.80 -0.97
CA THR A 224 -2.28 12.46 -1.99
C THR A 224 -2.48 10.96 -2.14
N GLU A 225 -1.41 10.16 -2.10
CA GLU A 225 -1.45 8.75 -2.47
C GLU A 225 -1.55 7.79 -1.26
N PHE A 226 -1.17 8.23 -0.05
CA PHE A 226 -1.06 7.36 1.13
C PHE A 226 -1.73 7.94 2.37
N SER A 227 -1.25 9.07 2.91
CA SER A 227 -1.64 9.51 4.26
C SER A 227 -3.07 10.08 4.33
N CYS A 228 -3.50 10.92 3.38
CA CYS A 228 -4.88 11.41 3.37
C CYS A 228 -5.89 10.31 3.03
N PRO A 229 -5.65 9.42 2.06
CA PRO A 229 -6.51 8.25 1.83
C PRO A 229 -6.63 7.33 3.06
N ALA A 230 -5.52 7.08 3.78
CA ALA A 230 -5.53 6.28 5.01
C ALA A 230 -6.36 6.97 6.11
N LEU A 231 -6.12 8.27 6.35
CA LEU A 231 -6.89 9.05 7.32
C LEU A 231 -8.39 9.06 6.96
N TYR A 232 -8.74 9.30 5.71
CA TYR A 232 -10.13 9.32 5.27
C TYR A 232 -10.81 7.97 5.44
N THR A 233 -10.10 6.88 5.12
CA THR A 233 -10.62 5.52 5.33
C THR A 233 -10.88 5.26 6.81
N ALA A 234 -9.93 5.58 7.69
CA ALA A 234 -10.08 5.42 9.13
C ALA A 234 -11.23 6.27 9.69
N GLN A 235 -11.36 7.53 9.24
CA GLN A 235 -12.44 8.44 9.61
C GLN A 235 -13.82 7.91 9.19
N MET A 236 -13.96 7.43 7.95
CA MET A 236 -15.24 6.91 7.47
C MET A 236 -15.62 5.60 8.15
N THR A 237 -14.66 4.70 8.39
CA THR A 237 -14.92 3.48 9.15
C THR A 237 -15.34 3.78 10.59
N ALA A 238 -14.68 4.73 11.26
CA ALA A 238 -15.07 5.19 12.59
C ALA A 238 -16.46 5.85 12.59
N ARG A 239 -16.74 6.75 11.64
CA ARG A 239 -18.00 7.48 11.51
C ARG A 239 -19.20 6.55 11.29
N TYR A 240 -19.04 5.52 10.46
CA TYR A 240 -20.11 4.57 10.14
C TYR A 240 -20.13 3.33 11.04
N ALA A 241 -19.25 3.28 12.05
CA ALA A 241 -19.30 2.25 13.07
C ALA A 241 -20.61 2.36 13.87
N THR A 242 -21.19 1.20 14.14
CA THR A 242 -22.43 1.06 14.94
C THR A 242 -22.15 0.46 16.32
N VAL A 243 -20.89 0.09 16.58
CA VAL A 243 -20.42 -0.48 17.84
C VAL A 243 -19.27 0.36 18.39
N PRO A 244 -19.22 0.61 19.71
CA PRO A 244 -18.17 1.42 20.34
C PRO A 244 -16.82 0.69 20.38
N THR A 245 -16.79 -0.61 20.08
CA THR A 245 -15.59 -1.45 20.12
C THR A 245 -14.76 -1.40 18.84
N ALA A 246 -15.28 -0.78 17.77
CA ALA A 246 -14.56 -0.69 16.50
C ALA A 246 -13.32 0.21 16.64
N THR A 247 -12.14 -0.35 16.42
CA THR A 247 -10.85 0.31 16.63
C THR A 247 -10.22 0.65 15.29
N ASN A 248 -9.95 1.94 15.07
CA ASN A 248 -9.32 2.44 13.84
C ASN A 248 -8.03 3.15 14.22
N CYS A 249 -6.87 2.60 13.86
CA CYS A 249 -5.55 3.09 14.26
C CYS A 249 -4.75 3.59 13.06
N LEU A 250 -4.01 4.68 13.25
CA LEU A 250 -3.07 5.22 12.25
C LEU A 250 -1.62 5.12 12.70
N PHE A 251 -0.70 4.91 11.76
CA PHE A 251 0.74 5.06 12.00
C PHE A 251 1.48 5.81 10.88
N ALA A 252 2.61 6.40 11.27
CA ALA A 252 3.64 6.89 10.38
C ALA A 252 4.96 6.20 10.69
N PHE A 253 5.50 5.43 9.75
CA PHE A 253 6.73 4.68 9.95
C PHE A 253 7.95 5.53 9.58
N ASN A 254 8.93 5.61 10.49
CA ASN A 254 10.08 6.51 10.39
C ASN A 254 11.41 5.83 10.70
N GLN A 255 11.56 4.56 10.27
CA GLN A 255 12.81 3.79 10.37
C GLN A 255 13.10 3.11 9.02
N THR A 256 14.36 2.78 8.71
CA THR A 256 14.66 2.04 7.47
C THR A 256 15.94 1.22 7.58
N LEU A 257 15.89 -0.02 7.08
CA LEU A 257 17.06 -0.89 6.88
C LEU A 257 17.84 -0.56 5.61
N PHE A 258 17.28 0.30 4.74
CA PHE A 258 17.82 0.53 3.40
C PHE A 258 18.84 1.64 3.32
N ARG A 259 19.15 2.33 4.44
CA ARG A 259 20.06 3.50 4.45
C ARG A 259 21.41 3.20 3.80
N SER A 260 22.07 2.12 4.21
CA SER A 260 23.40 1.76 3.66
C SER A 260 23.33 1.36 2.19
N TRP A 261 22.25 0.69 1.79
CA TRP A 261 22.04 0.34 0.38
C TRP A 261 21.80 1.59 -0.47
N TYR A 262 20.94 2.51 -0.03
CA TYR A 262 20.69 3.76 -0.71
C TYR A 262 21.93 4.64 -0.82
N ALA A 263 22.78 4.66 0.21
CA ALA A 263 24.08 5.33 0.12
C ALA A 263 24.97 4.69 -0.97
N ALA A 264 25.03 3.36 -1.03
CA ALA A 264 25.82 2.65 -2.03
C ALA A 264 25.33 2.85 -3.48
N THR A 265 24.02 3.12 -3.68
CA THR A 265 23.42 3.35 -5.00
C THR A 265 23.13 4.81 -5.31
N SER A 266 23.69 5.75 -4.52
CA SER A 266 23.45 7.20 -4.68
C SER A 266 21.96 7.58 -4.71
N SER A 267 21.15 6.88 -3.91
CA SER A 267 19.68 7.05 -3.80
C SER A 267 19.25 7.38 -2.36
N SER A 268 20.12 8.01 -1.57
CA SER A 268 19.88 8.36 -0.15
C SER A 268 18.70 9.33 0.04
N ASP A 269 18.30 10.04 -1.00
CA ASP A 269 17.13 10.91 -1.06
C ASP A 269 15.80 10.15 -0.84
N LEU A 270 15.78 8.84 -1.08
CA LEU A 270 14.59 8.01 -0.87
C LEU A 270 14.16 7.93 0.60
N GLY A 271 15.10 8.08 1.55
CA GLY A 271 14.82 8.12 2.98
C GLY A 271 14.13 6.86 3.52
N VAL A 272 13.12 7.05 4.37
CA VAL A 272 12.19 6.00 4.84
C VAL A 272 11.13 5.82 3.75
N SER A 273 11.55 5.15 2.70
CA SER A 273 10.87 5.08 1.42
C SER A 273 9.69 4.10 1.45
N HIS A 274 8.95 4.06 0.35
CA HIS A 274 7.96 3.01 0.12
C HIS A 274 8.60 1.62 0.33
N PHE A 275 7.92 0.75 1.09
CA PHE A 275 8.37 -0.59 1.54
C PHE A 275 9.31 -0.68 2.76
N SER A 276 9.82 0.43 3.32
CA SER A 276 10.73 0.41 4.47
C SER A 276 10.24 -0.35 5.70
N ASP A 277 8.94 -0.46 5.87
CA ASP A 277 8.26 -1.07 7.00
C ASP A 277 8.02 -2.59 6.84
N ILE A 278 8.06 -3.13 5.61
CA ILE A 278 7.83 -4.58 5.35
C ILE A 278 8.74 -5.47 6.21
N PRO A 279 10.07 -5.25 6.25
CA PRO A 279 10.95 -6.11 7.03
C PRO A 279 10.61 -6.09 8.52
N TYR A 280 10.04 -4.98 9.03
CA TYR A 280 9.68 -4.84 10.43
C TYR A 280 8.39 -5.58 10.75
N VAL A 281 7.37 -5.47 9.90
CA VAL A 281 6.11 -6.23 10.02
C VAL A 281 6.38 -7.73 10.02
N PHE A 282 7.28 -8.21 9.15
CA PHE A 282 7.60 -9.63 9.04
C PHE A 282 8.62 -10.14 10.09
N ASN A 283 9.04 -9.28 11.02
CA ASN A 283 10.07 -9.57 12.02
C ASN A 283 11.41 -10.06 11.41
N GLN A 284 11.83 -9.42 10.32
CA GLN A 284 12.97 -9.86 9.51
C GLN A 284 14.26 -9.09 9.72
N ALA A 285 14.24 -7.98 10.48
CA ALA A 285 15.40 -7.09 10.58
C ALA A 285 16.69 -7.84 10.92
N GLN A 286 16.66 -8.76 11.89
CA GLN A 286 17.81 -9.58 12.28
C GLN A 286 17.73 -11.05 11.87
N SER A 287 16.54 -11.56 11.56
CA SER A 287 16.33 -12.99 11.26
C SER A 287 16.51 -13.35 9.79
N SER A 288 16.45 -12.36 8.89
CA SER A 288 16.57 -12.58 7.44
C SER A 288 17.99 -12.29 6.96
N PRO A 289 18.64 -13.22 6.23
CA PRO A 289 19.96 -12.97 5.61
C PRO A 289 19.97 -11.76 4.66
N ARG A 290 18.80 -11.40 4.12
CA ARG A 290 18.63 -10.23 3.24
C ARG A 290 18.83 -8.90 3.97
N TYR A 291 18.48 -8.83 5.25
CA TYR A 291 18.40 -7.57 6.00
C TYR A 291 19.36 -7.51 7.19
N ALA A 292 19.69 -8.64 7.80
CA ALA A 292 20.59 -8.73 8.95
C ALA A 292 21.92 -7.99 8.77
N PRO A 293 22.58 -7.98 7.58
CA PRO A 293 23.82 -7.21 7.39
C PRO A 293 23.66 -5.69 7.53
N TYR A 294 22.44 -5.16 7.45
CA TYR A 294 22.14 -3.73 7.50
C TYR A 294 21.43 -3.31 8.79
N ALA A 295 20.99 -4.27 9.61
CA ALA A 295 20.17 -4.00 10.78
C ALA A 295 21.02 -3.69 12.01
N THR A 296 20.58 -2.70 12.77
CA THR A 296 21.11 -2.41 14.11
C THR A 296 20.37 -3.23 15.18
N LEU A 297 20.84 -3.18 16.43
CA LEU A 297 20.10 -3.74 17.57
C LEU A 297 18.72 -3.08 17.73
N ALA A 298 18.64 -1.76 17.54
CA ALA A 298 17.39 -1.01 17.61
C ALA A 298 16.40 -1.46 16.53
N ASP A 299 16.88 -1.79 15.33
CA ASP A 299 16.02 -2.33 14.28
C ASP A 299 15.46 -3.71 14.63
N GLY A 300 16.26 -4.57 15.25
CA GLY A 300 15.82 -5.88 15.74
C GLY A 300 14.72 -5.77 16.80
N LEU A 301 14.90 -4.88 17.79
CA LEU A 301 13.92 -4.63 18.84
C LEU A 301 12.61 -4.08 18.26
N LEU A 302 12.70 -3.04 17.42
CA LEU A 302 11.53 -2.43 16.78
C LEU A 302 10.80 -3.44 15.87
N SER A 303 11.53 -4.28 15.14
CA SER A 303 10.96 -5.32 14.28
C SER A 303 10.18 -6.36 15.08
N SER A 304 10.65 -6.73 16.27
CA SER A 304 9.94 -7.65 17.18
C SER A 304 8.68 -7.02 17.77
N GLU A 305 8.74 -5.74 18.18
CA GLU A 305 7.59 -5.01 18.73
C GLU A 305 6.52 -4.72 17.69
N MET A 306 6.94 -4.29 16.49
CA MET A 306 6.04 -3.97 15.39
C MET A 306 5.32 -5.22 14.88
N SER A 307 6.04 -6.32 14.63
CA SER A 307 5.42 -7.59 14.25
C SER A 307 4.46 -8.12 15.33
N GLY A 308 4.84 -7.99 16.62
CA GLY A 308 3.98 -8.30 17.75
C GLY A 308 2.68 -7.48 17.73
N SER A 309 2.77 -6.18 17.46
CA SER A 309 1.62 -5.28 17.37
C SER A 309 0.66 -5.65 16.24
N TRP A 310 1.18 -6.12 15.10
CA TRP A 310 0.36 -6.61 13.98
C TRP A 310 -0.36 -7.91 14.33
N ALA A 311 0.33 -8.85 14.98
CA ALA A 311 -0.28 -10.10 15.43
C ALA A 311 -1.35 -9.84 16.50
N ALA A 312 -1.04 -8.98 17.47
CA ALA A 312 -1.94 -8.54 18.51
C ALA A 312 -3.19 -7.85 17.94
N PHE A 313 -3.03 -6.94 16.97
CA PHE A 313 -4.15 -6.31 16.29
C PHE A 313 -5.02 -7.34 15.55
N ALA A 314 -4.41 -8.29 14.84
CA ALA A 314 -5.16 -9.32 14.13
C ALA A 314 -5.96 -10.25 15.06
N ALA A 315 -5.50 -10.47 16.29
CA ALA A 315 -6.14 -11.33 17.28
C ALA A 315 -7.17 -10.60 18.15
N PHE A 316 -6.91 -9.33 18.51
CA PHE A 316 -7.67 -8.61 19.55
C PHE A 316 -8.22 -7.26 19.12
N GLY A 317 -7.97 -6.81 17.89
CA GLY A 317 -8.36 -5.46 17.43
C GLY A 317 -7.56 -4.34 18.08
N SER A 318 -6.49 -4.64 18.83
CA SER A 318 -5.66 -3.65 19.53
C SER A 318 -4.17 -3.88 19.26
N PRO A 319 -3.46 -2.89 18.69
CA PRO A 319 -2.03 -3.03 18.39
C PRO A 319 -1.13 -2.98 19.62
N SER A 320 -1.62 -2.48 20.76
CA SER A 320 -0.89 -2.45 22.03
C SER A 320 -1.28 -3.57 22.99
N HIS A 321 -1.87 -4.67 22.47
CA HIS A 321 -2.33 -5.75 23.32
C HIS A 321 -1.16 -6.64 23.80
N GLY A 322 -0.90 -6.60 25.11
CA GLY A 322 0.05 -7.46 25.81
C GLY A 322 1.53 -7.17 25.54
N ASN A 323 2.41 -7.97 26.14
CA ASN A 323 3.85 -7.69 26.18
C ASN A 323 4.52 -7.88 24.81
N GLY A 324 5.55 -7.08 24.53
CA GLY A 324 6.27 -7.12 23.26
C GLY A 324 5.48 -6.51 22.10
N THR A 325 4.51 -5.65 22.38
CA THR A 325 3.85 -4.77 21.41
C THR A 325 4.26 -3.32 21.64
N ILE A 326 4.02 -2.47 20.65
CA ILE A 326 4.23 -1.03 20.76
C ILE A 326 3.20 -0.49 21.75
N ALA A 327 3.66 0.11 22.85
CA ALA A 327 2.79 0.61 23.91
C ALA A 327 2.10 1.93 23.55
N GLY A 328 0.90 2.15 24.10
CA GLY A 328 0.20 3.43 24.02
C GLY A 328 -0.41 3.77 22.67
N TRP A 329 -0.49 2.82 21.74
CA TRP A 329 -1.06 3.04 20.42
C TRP A 329 -2.60 3.01 20.48
N THR A 330 -3.19 4.21 20.41
CA THR A 330 -4.63 4.43 20.50
C THR A 330 -5.29 4.55 19.13
N GLY A 331 -6.59 4.23 19.08
CA GLY A 331 -7.43 4.43 17.91
C GLY A 331 -8.05 5.83 17.84
N LEU A 332 -8.66 6.13 16.69
CA LEU A 332 -9.40 7.36 16.42
C LEU A 332 -10.58 7.52 17.38
N THR A 333 -10.83 8.76 17.78
CA THR A 333 -12.06 9.19 18.45
C THR A 333 -12.83 10.16 17.55
N ASN A 334 -14.03 10.57 17.95
CA ASN A 334 -14.83 11.54 17.18
C ASN A 334 -14.14 12.91 17.04
N GLU A 335 -13.20 13.24 17.93
CA GLU A 335 -12.59 14.57 18.04
C GLU A 335 -11.08 14.57 17.72
N GLN A 336 -10.44 13.40 17.80
CA GLN A 336 -9.00 13.25 17.70
C GLN A 336 -8.62 12.11 16.75
N PHE A 337 -7.63 12.38 15.91
CA PHE A 337 -7.03 11.40 15.01
C PHE A 337 -5.56 11.21 15.40
N PRO A 338 -5.27 10.40 16.46
CA PRO A 338 -3.91 10.13 16.86
C PRO A 338 -3.17 9.34 15.77
N VAL A 339 -1.91 9.71 15.54
CA VAL A 339 -0.99 8.99 14.65
C VAL A 339 0.16 8.46 15.48
N GLN A 340 0.35 7.14 15.50
CA GLN A 340 1.52 6.53 16.12
C GLN A 340 2.73 6.67 15.19
N ILE A 341 3.72 7.46 15.58
CA ILE A 341 5.03 7.46 14.91
C ILE A 341 5.76 6.20 15.38
N ILE A 342 6.21 5.37 14.44
CA ILE A 342 6.92 4.13 14.72
C ILE A 342 8.37 4.26 14.24
N GLY A 343 9.31 4.17 15.17
CA GLY A 343 10.74 4.28 14.88
C GLY A 343 11.22 5.73 14.75
N GLY A 344 12.53 5.89 14.55
CA GLY A 344 13.18 7.20 14.59
C GLY A 344 13.19 7.85 15.99
N PRO A 345 13.81 9.05 16.12
CA PRO A 345 13.96 9.74 17.40
C PRO A 345 12.64 10.29 17.96
N ASP A 346 11.64 10.48 17.11
CA ASP A 346 10.35 11.08 17.44
C ASP A 346 9.23 10.06 17.66
N SER A 347 9.57 8.77 17.84
CA SER A 347 8.60 7.69 18.08
C SER A 347 7.60 8.04 19.20
N GLY A 348 6.34 7.63 19.02
CA GLY A 348 5.24 7.91 19.94
C GLY A 348 4.02 8.51 19.26
N VAL A 349 2.93 8.66 20.02
CA VAL A 349 1.67 9.22 19.51
C VAL A 349 1.79 10.72 19.25
N ARG A 350 1.17 11.19 18.16
CA ARG A 350 0.93 12.61 17.86
C ARG A 350 -0.56 12.84 17.62
N GLU A 351 -1.15 13.76 18.39
CA GLU A 351 -2.57 14.10 18.32
C GLU A 351 -2.89 15.02 17.14
N SER A 352 -3.76 14.63 16.21
CA SER A 352 -4.31 15.55 15.20
C SER A 352 -5.80 15.78 15.42
N GLY A 353 -6.17 16.86 16.11
CA GLY A 353 -7.57 17.25 16.35
C GLY A 353 -8.15 18.11 15.22
N GLN A 354 -9.44 18.47 15.32
CA GLN A 354 -10.13 19.38 14.38
C GLN A 354 -9.82 20.87 14.60
N ASN A 355 -9.42 21.28 15.81
CA ASN A 355 -8.97 22.65 16.14
C ASN A 355 -7.45 22.66 16.31
N VAL A 356 -6.67 23.07 15.29
CA VAL A 356 -5.20 23.02 15.39
C VAL A 356 -4.52 24.33 15.01
N ILE A 357 -4.21 25.12 16.03
CA ILE A 357 -3.03 25.98 16.04
C ILE A 357 -1.98 25.24 16.91
N ARG A 358 -1.10 24.46 16.25
CA ARG A 358 0.07 23.71 16.78
C ARG A 358 -0.21 22.40 17.54
N GLY A 359 0.27 21.25 17.01
CA GLY A 359 0.43 20.02 17.80
C GLY A 359 0.40 18.67 17.06
N GLY A 360 -0.35 18.55 15.95
CA GLY A 360 -0.54 17.26 15.28
C GLY A 360 0.49 16.88 14.24
N TYR A 361 0.49 15.60 13.81
CA TYR A 361 1.44 15.02 12.83
C TYR A 361 1.52 15.90 11.58
N GLU A 362 2.48 16.81 11.60
CA GLU A 362 2.74 17.87 10.63
C GLU A 362 1.52 18.72 10.19
N GLY A 363 0.42 18.74 10.94
CA GLY A 363 -0.85 19.36 10.52
C GLY A 363 -1.64 18.56 9.47
N LEU A 364 -1.58 17.23 9.51
CA LEU A 364 -2.20 16.32 8.52
C LEU A 364 -3.69 16.59 8.28
N ALA A 365 -4.48 16.76 9.34
CA ALA A 365 -5.91 17.03 9.23
C ALA A 365 -6.23 18.25 8.35
N ALA A 366 -5.44 19.34 8.48
CA ALA A 366 -5.63 20.54 7.65
C ALA A 366 -5.22 20.30 6.19
N ARG A 367 -4.21 19.48 5.93
CA ARG A 367 -3.77 19.15 4.56
C ARG A 367 -4.71 18.17 3.86
N CYS A 368 -5.43 17.36 4.63
CA CYS A 368 -6.41 16.38 4.16
C CYS A 368 -7.87 16.86 4.30
N ALA A 369 -8.10 18.13 4.62
CA ALA A 369 -9.45 18.69 4.70
C ALA A 369 -10.04 18.71 3.27
N PHE A 370 -10.93 17.75 2.99
CA PHE A 370 -11.66 17.60 1.73
C PHE A 370 -12.91 18.47 1.69
#